data_AF-A0AB33IV02-F1
#
_entry.id   AF-A0AB33IV02-F1
#
_cell.length_a   1.000
_cell.length_b   1.000
_cell.length_c   1.000
_cell.angle_alpha   90.00
_cell.angle_beta   90.00
_cell.angle_gamma   90.00
#
_symmetry.space_group_name_H-M   'P 1'
#
loop_
_entity.id
_entity.type
_entity.pdbx_description
1 polymer ?
#
loop_
_entity_poly.entity_id
_entity_poly.type
_entity_poly.pdbx_seq_one_letter_code
_entity_poly.pdbx_strand_id
1 'polypeptide(L)'
;MAYTKDIEPTVHNHHDHEHHHHEHHHIFKEQSKYDEVLAKYNTQLNDQEISEAVKKIIAEKAHENDTLDVKKFLFGSIELTSLSTTDTEEQILAMTEKVNQFATVYPDLPHVATIVTYPRFCRLVSESLEVEGVEVTTVTGDFPHSQTFIEVKTIETSLALKDGATEIDIVLPVGKFLSEDYEGVADDISELKEVCGEHAMKVILETGDLKTASNIKKASIIAMYSGADYIKTSTGKEKVSATPESVYVMCQAIKEYYDQTGIQIGLKPAGGINTVMDAIIYYSIVKEVLGEKWLTNKWFRLGTSRLANLLLSEIEGTETKFF
;
A
#
# COMPACT_ATOMS: atom_id res chain seq x y z
N MET A 1 3.19 -38.38 -2.33
CA MET A 1 4.00 -39.15 -1.36
C MET A 1 3.85 -38.47 -0.02
N ALA A 2 3.16 -39.14 0.89
CA ALA A 2 2.87 -38.66 2.24
C ALA A 2 4.08 -38.85 3.15
N TYR A 3 4.36 -37.86 4.00
CA TYR A 3 5.15 -38.05 5.21
C TYR A 3 4.25 -37.70 6.40
N THR A 4 3.47 -38.68 6.85
CA THR A 4 2.93 -38.70 8.20
C THR A 4 3.94 -39.43 9.07
N LYS A 5 4.64 -38.70 9.95
CA LYS A 5 5.36 -39.29 11.07
C LYS A 5 4.54 -39.07 12.34
N ASP A 6 3.95 -40.16 12.77
CA ASP A 6 3.56 -40.58 14.11
C ASP A 6 3.76 -39.55 15.24
N ILE A 7 2.66 -38.99 15.72
CA ILE A 7 2.54 -38.44 17.07
C ILE A 7 1.49 -39.30 17.77
N GLU A 8 1.92 -40.21 18.64
CA GLU A 8 1.01 -40.96 19.52
C GLU A 8 0.61 -40.08 20.72
N PRO A 9 -0.69 -39.99 21.07
CA PRO A 9 -1.11 -39.31 22.28
C PRO A 9 -0.94 -40.24 23.49
N THR A 10 -0.15 -39.81 24.47
CA THR A 10 -0.04 -40.50 25.76
C THR A 10 -1.27 -40.15 26.61
N VAL A 11 -2.09 -41.17 26.88
CA VAL A 11 -3.22 -41.07 27.81
C VAL A 11 -2.76 -41.54 29.19
N HIS A 12 -2.82 -40.66 30.18
CA HIS A 12 -2.78 -41.03 31.59
C HIS A 12 -4.00 -40.45 32.31
N ASN A 13 -4.67 -41.33 33.05
CA ASN A 13 -5.99 -41.08 33.61
C ASN A 13 -5.93 -40.99 35.14
N HIS A 14 -6.69 -40.02 35.66
CA HIS A 14 -7.21 -39.80 37.01
C HIS A 14 -6.27 -39.58 38.21
N HIS A 15 -6.49 -38.45 38.92
CA HIS A 15 -7.03 -38.43 40.30
C HIS A 15 -7.75 -37.10 40.60
N ASP A 16 -8.53 -37.13 41.66
CA ASP A 16 -9.72 -36.35 42.01
C ASP A 16 -9.56 -34.91 42.54
N HIS A 17 -10.71 -34.21 42.48
CA HIS A 17 -11.26 -33.13 43.33
C HIS A 17 -10.52 -31.79 43.49
N GLU A 18 -11.17 -30.70 43.06
CA GLU A 18 -11.71 -29.67 43.98
C GLU A 18 -12.66 -28.72 43.24
N HIS A 19 -13.85 -28.50 43.82
CA HIS A 19 -14.83 -27.52 43.37
C HIS A 19 -14.34 -26.11 43.73
N HIS A 20 -13.75 -25.40 42.78
CA HIS A 20 -13.54 -23.97 42.90
C HIS A 20 -14.71 -23.21 42.25
N HIS A 21 -15.37 -22.40 43.09
CA HIS A 21 -16.32 -21.39 42.70
C HIS A 21 -15.73 -20.52 41.57
N HIS A 22 -16.37 -20.52 40.40
CA HIS A 22 -16.11 -19.52 39.37
C HIS A 22 -16.68 -18.18 39.84
N GLU A 23 -15.85 -17.38 40.49
CA GLU A 23 -16.05 -15.94 40.53
C GLU A 23 -15.91 -15.42 39.10
N HIS A 24 -16.99 -14.81 38.59
CA HIS A 24 -16.95 -14.02 37.38
C HIS A 24 -16.06 -12.79 37.63
N HIS A 25 -14.76 -12.96 37.47
CA HIS A 25 -13.87 -11.84 37.26
C HIS A 25 -14.28 -11.19 35.93
N HIS A 26 -15.01 -10.08 36.04
CA HIS A 26 -15.03 -9.08 34.97
C HIS A 26 -13.58 -8.62 34.78
N ILE A 27 -12.87 -9.26 33.83
CA ILE A 27 -11.60 -8.77 33.35
C ILE A 27 -11.93 -7.46 32.64
N PHE A 28 -11.72 -6.35 33.33
CA PHE A 28 -11.57 -5.06 32.66
C PHE A 28 -10.39 -5.24 31.70
N LYS A 29 -10.67 -5.36 30.40
CA LYS A 29 -9.62 -5.36 29.38
C LYS A 29 -8.97 -3.98 29.47
N GLU A 30 -7.76 -3.94 30.02
CA GLU A 30 -6.97 -2.72 30.10
C GLU A 30 -6.86 -2.15 28.68
N GLN A 31 -7.13 -0.86 28.52
CA GLN A 31 -7.16 -0.23 27.20
C GLN A 31 -5.77 -0.35 26.57
N SER A 32 -5.68 -0.90 25.34
CA SER A 32 -4.38 -1.08 24.71
C SER A 32 -3.77 0.28 24.35
N LYS A 33 -2.43 0.39 24.35
CA LYS A 33 -1.74 1.60 23.85
C LYS A 33 -2.20 2.01 22.45
N TYR A 34 -2.63 1.05 21.62
CA TYR A 34 -3.15 1.30 20.28
C TYR A 34 -4.56 1.90 20.31
N ASP A 35 -5.41 1.50 21.26
CA ASP A 35 -6.71 2.13 21.48
C ASP A 35 -6.55 3.57 21.97
N GLU A 36 -5.56 3.84 22.82
CA GLU A 36 -5.21 5.20 23.25
C GLU A 36 -4.71 6.07 22.09
N VAL A 37 -3.92 5.49 21.18
CA VAL A 37 -3.49 6.19 19.95
C VAL A 37 -4.70 6.51 19.09
N LEU A 38 -5.57 5.53 18.81
CA LEU A 38 -6.78 5.73 17.99
C LEU A 38 -7.72 6.78 18.59
N ALA A 39 -7.83 6.84 19.92
CA ALA A 39 -8.66 7.83 20.62
C ALA A 39 -8.22 9.30 20.39
N LYS A 40 -7.00 9.53 19.89
CA LYS A 40 -6.50 10.88 19.52
C LYS A 40 -7.02 11.37 18.17
N TYR A 41 -7.69 10.52 17.40
CA TYR A 41 -8.12 10.79 16.04
C TYR A 41 -9.63 10.58 15.89
N ASN A 42 -10.22 11.19 14.84
CA ASN A 42 -11.60 10.89 14.51
C ASN A 42 -11.70 9.55 13.75
N THR A 43 -12.05 8.48 14.45
CA THR A 43 -12.18 7.13 13.87
C THR A 43 -13.63 6.67 13.68
N GLN A 44 -14.61 7.55 13.93
CA GLN A 44 -16.03 7.25 13.78
C GLN A 44 -16.57 8.03 12.57
N LEU A 45 -16.37 7.46 11.40
CA LEU A 45 -16.74 8.06 10.12
C LEU A 45 -18.07 7.50 9.62
N ASN A 46 -18.83 8.34 8.93
CA ASN A 46 -20.06 7.96 8.26
C ASN A 46 -19.80 7.81 6.75
N ASP A 47 -19.99 6.61 6.22
CA ASP A 47 -19.71 6.31 4.81
C ASP A 47 -20.53 7.17 3.82
N GLN A 48 -21.75 7.57 4.20
CA GLN A 48 -22.60 8.43 3.36
C GLN A 48 -22.04 9.85 3.28
N GLU A 49 -21.60 10.41 4.41
CA GLU A 49 -20.97 11.74 4.45
C GLU A 49 -19.66 11.76 3.65
N ILE A 50 -18.87 10.68 3.74
CA ILE A 50 -17.67 10.51 2.92
C ILE A 50 -18.02 10.48 1.43
N SER A 51 -19.02 9.69 1.02
CA SER A 51 -19.44 9.63 -0.38
C SER A 51 -19.93 10.99 -0.90
N GLU A 52 -20.65 11.76 -0.10
CA GLU A 52 -21.13 13.10 -0.46
C GLU A 52 -19.97 14.10 -0.61
N ALA A 53 -19.01 14.10 0.32
CA ALA A 53 -17.82 14.95 0.26
C ALA A 53 -16.99 14.65 -0.99
N VAL A 54 -16.78 13.37 -1.30
CA VAL A 54 -16.02 12.93 -2.47
C VAL A 54 -16.72 13.32 -3.78
N LYS A 55 -18.03 13.10 -3.89
CA LYS A 55 -18.82 13.51 -5.05
C LYS A 55 -18.70 15.01 -5.31
N LYS A 56 -18.73 15.81 -4.25
CA LYS A 56 -18.54 17.26 -4.34
C LYS A 56 -17.17 17.62 -4.90
N ILE A 57 -16.09 17.04 -4.36
CA ILE A 57 -14.72 17.27 -4.86
C ILE A 57 -14.62 16.89 -6.35
N ILE A 58 -15.13 15.72 -6.74
CA ILE A 58 -15.07 15.26 -8.13
C ILE A 58 -15.80 16.25 -9.05
N ALA A 59 -17.03 16.62 -8.70
CA ALA A 59 -17.85 17.52 -9.51
C ALA A 59 -17.23 18.92 -9.66
N GLU A 60 -16.60 19.43 -8.59
CA GLU A 60 -16.04 20.78 -8.57
C GLU A 60 -14.61 20.85 -9.13
N LYS A 61 -13.80 19.79 -8.98
CA LYS A 61 -12.34 19.86 -9.15
C LYS A 61 -11.75 18.94 -10.22
N ALA A 62 -12.37 17.81 -10.53
CA ALA A 62 -11.75 16.83 -11.42
C ALA A 62 -11.51 17.42 -12.83
N HIS A 63 -12.51 18.08 -13.40
CA HIS A 63 -12.37 18.73 -14.71
C HIS A 63 -11.43 19.94 -14.69
N GLU A 64 -11.35 20.68 -13.58
CA GLU A 64 -10.41 21.80 -13.43
C GLU A 64 -8.96 21.32 -13.47
N ASN A 65 -8.69 20.15 -12.89
CA ASN A 65 -7.36 19.55 -12.84
C ASN A 65 -7.04 18.69 -14.09
N ASP A 66 -7.95 18.53 -15.04
CA ASP A 66 -7.71 17.82 -16.31
C ASP A 66 -6.88 18.69 -17.28
N THR A 67 -5.61 18.85 -16.93
CA THR A 67 -4.65 19.68 -17.67
C THR A 67 -3.45 18.85 -18.11
N LEU A 68 -2.74 19.33 -19.13
CA LEU A 68 -1.53 18.67 -19.62
C LEU A 68 -0.45 18.56 -18.53
N ASP A 69 -0.29 19.59 -17.70
CA ASP A 69 0.71 19.59 -16.63
C ASP A 69 0.38 18.57 -15.54
N VAL A 70 -0.90 18.43 -15.17
CA VAL A 70 -1.34 17.39 -14.24
C VAL A 70 -1.13 16.01 -14.84
N LYS A 71 -1.42 15.80 -16.14
CA LYS A 71 -1.15 14.50 -16.80
C LYS A 71 0.33 14.14 -16.81
N LYS A 72 1.22 15.11 -17.08
CA LYS A 72 2.67 14.91 -16.99
C LYS A 72 3.11 14.60 -15.56
N PHE A 73 2.61 15.33 -14.57
CA PHE A 73 2.87 15.06 -13.16
C PHE A 73 2.41 13.65 -12.75
N LEU A 74 1.19 13.26 -13.16
CA LEU A 74 0.62 11.95 -12.90
C LEU A 74 1.45 10.84 -13.54
N PHE A 75 1.97 11.06 -14.76
CA PHE A 75 2.87 10.12 -15.41
C PHE A 75 4.14 9.91 -14.57
N GLY A 76 4.72 11.00 -14.08
CA GLY A 76 5.88 10.97 -13.17
C GLY A 76 5.60 10.36 -11.79
N SER A 77 4.32 10.18 -11.44
CA SER A 77 3.89 9.55 -10.19
C SER A 77 3.62 8.05 -10.33
N ILE A 78 3.74 7.48 -11.53
CA ILE A 78 3.43 6.08 -11.79
C ILE A 78 4.49 5.17 -11.14
N GLU A 79 3.99 4.16 -10.43
CA GLU A 79 4.73 2.96 -10.10
C GLU A 79 4.36 1.87 -11.10
N LEU A 80 5.20 1.69 -12.12
CA LEU A 80 4.93 0.78 -13.23
C LEU A 80 5.02 -0.65 -12.71
N THR A 81 3.88 -1.35 -12.66
CA THR A 81 3.75 -2.58 -11.88
C THR A 81 3.57 -3.81 -12.77
N SER A 82 4.39 -4.84 -12.55
CA SER A 82 4.16 -6.20 -13.02
C SER A 82 4.19 -7.19 -11.86
N LEU A 83 3.04 -7.79 -11.55
CA LEU A 83 2.86 -8.75 -10.46
C LEU A 83 2.01 -9.93 -10.94
N SER A 84 2.20 -10.40 -12.18
CA SER A 84 1.47 -11.56 -12.70
C SER A 84 2.10 -12.86 -12.21
N THR A 85 1.28 -13.88 -11.96
CA THR A 85 1.78 -15.23 -11.71
C THR A 85 2.49 -15.85 -12.92
N THR A 86 2.37 -15.21 -14.08
CA THR A 86 2.99 -15.63 -15.35
C THR A 86 4.21 -14.79 -15.72
N ASP A 87 4.64 -13.85 -14.88
CA ASP A 87 5.81 -13.02 -15.17
C ASP A 87 7.05 -13.90 -15.36
N THR A 88 7.84 -13.62 -16.40
CA THR A 88 9.13 -14.26 -16.66
C THR A 88 10.27 -13.24 -16.61
N GLU A 89 11.51 -13.71 -16.46
CA GLU A 89 12.69 -12.83 -16.49
C GLU A 89 12.75 -12.02 -17.80
N GLU A 90 12.41 -12.63 -18.95
CA GLU A 90 12.40 -11.94 -20.24
C GLU A 90 11.36 -10.82 -20.30
N GLN A 91 10.16 -11.03 -19.73
CA GLN A 91 9.12 -10.01 -19.71
C GLN A 91 9.48 -8.84 -18.80
N ILE A 92 10.02 -9.13 -17.61
CA ILE A 92 10.47 -8.11 -16.67
C ILE A 92 11.67 -7.33 -17.22
N LEU A 93 12.63 -8.01 -17.84
CA LEU A 93 13.75 -7.36 -18.50
C LEU A 93 13.26 -6.47 -19.65
N ALA A 94 12.33 -6.95 -20.48
CA ALA A 94 11.75 -6.13 -21.55
C ALA A 94 11.05 -4.87 -21.02
N MET A 95 10.31 -4.97 -19.91
CA MET A 95 9.71 -3.81 -19.23
C MET A 95 10.77 -2.84 -18.70
N THR A 96 11.86 -3.36 -18.13
CA THR A 96 12.99 -2.55 -17.64
C THR A 96 13.70 -1.84 -18.78
N GLU A 97 13.90 -2.51 -19.92
CA GLU A 97 14.48 -1.91 -21.13
C GLU A 97 13.61 -0.79 -21.71
N LYS A 98 12.27 -0.91 -21.62
CA LYS A 98 11.36 0.19 -21.99
C LYS A 98 11.59 1.41 -21.11
N VAL A 99 11.72 1.21 -19.81
CA VAL A 99 12.07 2.27 -18.86
C VAL A 99 13.43 2.89 -19.24
N ASN A 100 14.48 2.10 -19.46
CA ASN A 100 15.80 2.61 -19.89
C ASN A 100 15.74 3.47 -21.16
N GLN A 101 14.92 3.08 -22.13
CA GLN A 101 14.78 3.79 -23.41
C GLN A 101 13.89 5.04 -23.33
N PHE A 102 13.09 5.19 -22.27
CA PHE A 102 12.01 6.17 -22.23
C PHE A 102 12.51 7.61 -22.39
N ALA A 103 13.55 8.02 -21.66
CA ALA A 103 14.08 9.39 -21.72
C ALA A 103 14.68 9.73 -23.10
N THR A 104 15.12 8.73 -23.88
CA THR A 104 15.59 8.95 -25.26
C THR A 104 14.42 9.23 -26.20
N VAL A 105 13.28 8.57 -25.99
CA VAL A 105 12.10 8.68 -26.86
C VAL A 105 11.23 9.88 -26.46
N TYR A 106 11.12 10.18 -25.16
CA TYR A 106 10.30 11.26 -24.59
C TYR A 106 11.14 12.14 -23.65
N PRO A 107 12.10 12.94 -24.18
CA PRO A 107 13.03 13.71 -23.36
C PRO A 107 12.38 14.82 -22.52
N ASP A 108 11.19 15.28 -22.90
CA ASP A 108 10.45 16.36 -22.22
C ASP A 108 9.43 15.85 -21.20
N LEU A 109 9.34 14.54 -20.97
CA LEU A 109 8.44 13.92 -20.01
C LEU A 109 9.19 13.42 -18.77
N PRO A 110 8.59 13.50 -17.57
CA PRO A 110 9.19 12.90 -16.39
C PRO A 110 9.20 11.37 -16.56
N HIS A 111 10.14 10.71 -15.88
CA HIS A 111 10.16 9.27 -15.81
C HIS A 111 9.06 8.74 -14.88
N VAL A 112 8.60 7.50 -15.09
CA VAL A 112 7.85 6.77 -14.04
C VAL A 112 8.68 6.73 -12.76
N ALA A 113 8.02 6.81 -11.60
CA ALA A 113 8.70 6.91 -10.31
C ALA A 113 9.44 5.62 -9.93
N THR A 114 8.89 4.46 -10.28
CA THR A 114 9.47 3.16 -9.91
C THR A 114 8.99 2.03 -10.81
N ILE A 115 9.76 0.95 -10.87
CA ILE A 115 9.35 -0.37 -11.34
C ILE A 115 8.95 -1.21 -10.13
N VAL A 116 7.79 -1.86 -10.17
CA VAL A 116 7.29 -2.74 -9.11
C VAL A 116 7.21 -4.18 -9.62
N THR A 117 7.94 -5.11 -8.97
CA THR A 117 7.92 -6.55 -9.31
C THR A 117 7.84 -7.44 -8.08
N TYR A 118 7.66 -8.75 -8.29
CA TYR A 118 7.88 -9.75 -7.23
C TYR A 118 9.35 -9.79 -6.78
N PRO A 119 9.65 -10.23 -5.55
CA PRO A 119 11.02 -10.23 -5.00
C PRO A 119 12.02 -11.01 -5.84
N ARG A 120 11.56 -12.10 -6.46
CA ARG A 120 12.39 -12.96 -7.33
C ARG A 120 12.98 -12.23 -8.53
N PHE A 121 12.37 -11.13 -8.98
CA PHE A 121 12.85 -10.33 -10.10
C PHE A 121 13.60 -9.06 -9.65
N CYS A 122 13.66 -8.78 -8.35
CA CYS A 122 14.25 -7.55 -7.82
C CYS A 122 15.69 -7.36 -8.30
N ARG A 123 16.51 -8.41 -8.19
CA ARG A 123 17.90 -8.39 -8.65
C ARG A 123 18.03 -8.12 -10.15
N LEU A 124 17.16 -8.74 -10.95
CA LEU A 124 17.17 -8.55 -12.39
C LEU A 124 16.89 -7.08 -12.74
N VAL A 125 15.89 -6.47 -12.09
CA VAL A 125 15.55 -5.06 -12.29
C VAL A 125 16.69 -4.15 -11.80
N SER A 126 17.20 -4.38 -10.59
CA SER A 126 18.24 -3.52 -10.00
C SER A 126 19.58 -3.56 -10.75
N GLU A 127 19.96 -4.72 -11.31
CA GLU A 127 21.18 -4.85 -12.12
C GLU A 127 21.00 -4.35 -13.56
N SER A 128 19.77 -4.23 -14.07
CA SER A 128 19.48 -3.84 -15.46
C SER A 128 18.95 -2.41 -15.62
N LEU A 129 18.49 -1.77 -14.55
CA LEU A 129 17.98 -0.40 -14.59
C LEU A 129 19.13 0.60 -14.69
N GLU A 130 19.15 1.39 -15.76
CA GLU A 130 20.23 2.34 -16.07
C GLU A 130 19.85 3.80 -15.79
N VAL A 131 18.58 4.06 -15.48
CA VAL A 131 18.03 5.42 -15.31
C VAL A 131 18.11 5.87 -13.86
N GLU A 132 18.78 7.01 -13.62
CA GLU A 132 18.77 7.65 -12.31
C GLU A 132 17.38 8.22 -11.97
N GLY A 133 16.99 8.13 -10.69
CA GLY A 133 15.72 8.68 -10.19
C GLY A 133 14.50 7.79 -10.42
N VAL A 134 14.67 6.59 -10.98
CA VAL A 134 13.66 5.52 -10.99
C VAL A 134 13.99 4.53 -9.90
N GLU A 135 13.07 4.34 -8.96
CA GLU A 135 13.26 3.43 -7.83
C GLU A 135 12.95 1.97 -8.20
N VAL A 136 13.46 1.02 -7.41
CA VAL A 136 13.15 -0.41 -7.52
C VAL A 136 12.28 -0.81 -6.34
N THR A 137 10.98 -0.95 -6.59
CA THR A 137 10.03 -1.39 -5.56
C THR A 137 9.76 -2.88 -5.69
N THR A 138 9.61 -3.58 -4.57
CA THR A 138 9.07 -4.94 -4.58
C THR A 138 8.05 -5.19 -3.48
N VAL A 139 7.17 -6.17 -3.70
CA VAL A 139 6.18 -6.60 -2.71
C VAL A 139 6.74 -7.72 -1.86
N THR A 140 6.64 -7.62 -0.53
CA THR A 140 7.17 -8.65 0.39
C THR A 140 6.18 -8.91 1.53
N GLY A 141 6.54 -9.81 2.44
CA GLY A 141 5.74 -10.11 3.61
C GLY A 141 4.56 -11.01 3.29
N ASP A 142 4.76 -12.00 2.39
CA ASP A 142 3.72 -12.92 1.91
C ASP A 142 2.61 -12.21 1.12
N PHE A 143 3.01 -11.30 0.22
CA PHE A 143 2.08 -10.70 -0.72
C PHE A 143 1.39 -11.77 -1.58
N PRO A 144 0.06 -11.68 -1.83
CA PRO A 144 -0.84 -10.59 -1.41
C PRO A 144 -1.54 -10.80 -0.06
N HIS A 145 -1.28 -11.87 0.66
CA HIS A 145 -2.14 -12.31 1.78
C HIS A 145 -1.68 -11.82 3.16
N SER A 146 -0.36 -11.76 3.41
CA SER A 146 0.22 -11.46 4.74
C SER A 146 -0.25 -12.44 5.83
N GLN A 147 -0.53 -13.69 5.45
CA GLN A 147 -1.06 -14.75 6.32
C GLN A 147 -0.02 -15.85 6.58
N THR A 148 1.25 -15.45 6.71
CA THR A 148 2.37 -16.31 7.07
C THR A 148 3.02 -15.86 8.39
N PHE A 149 4.02 -16.61 8.83
CA PHE A 149 4.83 -16.32 10.02
C PHE A 149 5.71 -15.07 9.83
N ILE A 150 5.87 -14.28 10.89
CA ILE A 150 6.67 -13.04 10.82
C ILE A 150 8.11 -13.31 10.38
N GLU A 151 8.69 -14.45 10.76
CA GLU A 151 10.03 -14.89 10.35
C GLU A 151 10.15 -15.08 8.84
N VAL A 152 9.08 -15.53 8.17
CA VAL A 152 9.06 -15.66 6.71
C VAL A 152 8.97 -14.27 6.07
N LYS A 153 8.13 -13.39 6.62
CA LYS A 153 7.95 -12.02 6.12
C LYS A 153 9.26 -11.22 6.21
N THR A 154 9.98 -11.33 7.33
CA THR A 154 11.23 -10.60 7.56
C THR A 154 12.37 -11.14 6.71
N ILE A 155 12.48 -12.47 6.54
CA ILE A 155 13.48 -13.07 5.63
C ILE A 155 13.22 -12.66 4.17
N GLU A 156 11.98 -12.73 3.69
CA GLU A 156 11.63 -12.30 2.32
C GLU A 156 11.99 -10.82 2.09
N THR A 157 11.66 -9.96 3.06
CA THR A 157 11.97 -8.53 3.01
C THR A 157 13.49 -8.28 3.00
N SER A 158 14.25 -8.97 3.85
CA SER A 158 15.70 -8.85 3.88
C SER A 158 16.36 -9.32 2.57
N LEU A 159 15.84 -10.39 1.96
CA LEU A 159 16.33 -10.88 0.67
C LEU A 159 16.05 -9.88 -0.46
N ALA A 160 14.85 -9.30 -0.50
CA ALA A 160 14.50 -8.26 -1.46
C ALA A 160 15.44 -7.04 -1.38
N LEU A 161 15.70 -6.53 -0.17
CA LEU A 161 16.62 -5.42 0.05
C LEU A 161 18.05 -5.77 -0.36
N LYS A 162 18.51 -6.99 -0.05
CA LYS A 162 19.81 -7.50 -0.49
C LYS A 162 19.92 -7.58 -2.02
N ASP A 163 18.82 -7.88 -2.69
CA ASP A 163 18.70 -7.95 -4.16
C ASP A 163 18.48 -6.56 -4.81
N GLY A 164 18.60 -5.48 -4.03
CA GLY A 164 18.64 -4.11 -4.54
C GLY A 164 17.30 -3.38 -4.57
N ALA A 165 16.30 -3.84 -3.82
CA ALA A 165 15.06 -3.07 -3.64
C ALA A 165 15.38 -1.76 -2.89
N THR A 166 14.92 -0.64 -3.42
CA THR A 166 15.03 0.67 -2.76
C THR A 166 13.76 1.03 -1.98
N GLU A 167 12.63 0.43 -2.34
CA GLU A 167 11.34 0.58 -1.66
C GLU A 167 10.64 -0.78 -1.48
N ILE A 168 9.92 -0.97 -0.37
CA ILE A 168 9.21 -2.22 -0.05
C ILE A 168 7.71 -1.94 0.11
N ASP A 169 6.87 -2.76 -0.52
CA ASP A 169 5.43 -2.76 -0.32
C ASP A 169 5.02 -4.02 0.49
N ILE A 170 4.59 -3.85 1.74
CA ILE A 170 4.04 -4.95 2.56
C ILE A 170 2.52 -4.88 2.64
N VAL A 171 1.86 -5.99 2.95
CA VAL A 171 0.40 -6.00 3.20
C VAL A 171 0.12 -6.01 4.70
N LEU A 172 -0.75 -5.11 5.16
CA LEU A 172 -1.33 -5.11 6.50
C LEU A 172 -1.87 -6.51 6.79
N PRO A 173 -1.65 -7.12 7.98
CA PRO A 173 -2.28 -8.38 8.33
C PRO A 173 -3.79 -8.17 8.56
N VAL A 174 -4.56 -8.14 7.47
CA VAL A 174 -6.00 -7.78 7.45
C VAL A 174 -6.81 -8.64 8.42
N GLY A 175 -6.49 -9.94 8.52
CA GLY A 175 -7.15 -10.86 9.45
C GLY A 175 -7.01 -10.40 10.90
N LYS A 176 -5.79 -10.07 11.35
CA LYS A 176 -5.52 -9.55 12.70
C LYS A 176 -6.26 -8.22 12.93
N PHE A 177 -6.22 -7.33 11.94
CA PHE A 177 -6.92 -6.05 12.02
C PHE A 177 -8.43 -6.21 12.20
N LEU A 178 -9.06 -7.10 11.43
CA LEU A 178 -10.51 -7.36 11.51
C LEU A 178 -10.91 -8.09 12.80
N SER A 179 -9.98 -8.81 13.44
CA SER A 179 -10.19 -9.36 14.79
C SER A 179 -9.84 -8.38 15.92
N GLU A 180 -9.58 -7.11 15.59
CA GLU A 180 -9.19 -6.05 16.54
C GLU A 180 -7.89 -6.37 17.31
N ASP A 181 -7.03 -7.22 16.75
CA ASP A 181 -5.67 -7.46 17.22
C ASP A 181 -4.74 -6.37 16.68
N TYR A 182 -4.96 -5.14 17.15
CA TYR A 182 -4.18 -3.98 16.70
C TYR A 182 -2.72 -4.04 17.16
N GLU A 183 -2.45 -4.76 18.26
CA GLU A 183 -1.08 -5.02 18.71
C GLU A 183 -0.34 -5.93 17.75
N GLY A 184 -0.90 -7.09 17.40
CA GLY A 184 -0.28 -7.99 16.43
C GLY A 184 -0.19 -7.39 15.01
N VAL A 185 -1.02 -6.40 14.65
CA VAL A 185 -0.87 -5.62 13.41
C VAL A 185 0.35 -4.70 13.50
N ALA A 186 0.46 -3.94 14.57
CA ALA A 186 1.53 -2.98 14.75
C ALA A 186 2.89 -3.65 14.90
N ASP A 187 2.95 -4.76 15.64
CA ASP A 187 4.18 -5.52 15.84
C ASP A 187 4.71 -6.08 14.50
N ASP A 188 3.85 -6.67 13.66
CA ASP A 188 4.24 -7.13 12.31
C ASP A 188 4.82 -5.99 11.46
N ILE A 189 4.16 -4.81 11.48
CA ILE A 189 4.59 -3.66 10.66
C ILE A 189 5.90 -3.08 11.19
N SER A 190 6.04 -2.92 12.50
CA SER A 190 7.25 -2.37 13.12
C SER A 190 8.44 -3.31 12.93
N GLU A 191 8.27 -4.62 13.05
CA GLU A 191 9.36 -5.58 12.79
C GLU A 191 9.80 -5.54 11.31
N LEU A 192 8.87 -5.43 10.37
CA LEU A 192 9.19 -5.25 8.95
C LEU A 192 9.85 -3.89 8.66
N LYS A 193 9.44 -2.83 9.37
CA LYS A 193 10.10 -1.52 9.27
C LYS A 193 11.53 -1.56 9.77
N GLU A 194 11.79 -2.27 10.87
CA GLU A 194 13.15 -2.48 11.39
C GLU A 194 14.04 -3.18 10.36
N VAL A 195 13.52 -4.18 9.64
CA VAL A 195 14.24 -4.84 8.54
C VAL A 195 14.51 -3.87 7.37
N CYS A 196 13.55 -3.02 7.04
CA CYS A 196 13.71 -2.01 5.98
C CYS A 196 14.74 -0.93 6.35
N GLY A 197 14.85 -0.57 7.62
CA GLY A 197 15.69 0.53 8.09
C GLY A 197 15.30 1.84 7.38
N GLU A 198 16.27 2.46 6.71
CA GLU A 198 16.11 3.73 5.99
C GLU A 198 15.36 3.58 4.65
N HIS A 199 15.18 2.37 4.14
CA HIS A 199 14.42 2.15 2.91
C HIS A 199 12.94 2.45 3.14
N ALA A 200 12.29 3.04 2.14
CA ALA A 200 10.89 3.41 2.25
C ALA A 200 10.02 2.15 2.26
N MET A 201 9.14 2.05 3.26
CA MET A 201 8.18 0.97 3.41
C MET A 201 6.75 1.50 3.24
N LYS A 202 6.04 0.92 2.28
CA LYS A 202 4.63 1.21 1.99
C LYS A 202 3.77 0.10 2.56
N VAL A 203 2.79 0.44 3.38
CA VAL A 203 1.83 -0.53 3.93
C VAL A 203 0.55 -0.52 3.11
N ILE A 204 0.27 -1.62 2.42
CA ILE A 204 -0.99 -1.88 1.72
C ILE A 204 -2.06 -2.21 2.74
N LEU A 205 -3.07 -1.35 2.86
CA LEU A 205 -4.16 -1.52 3.83
C LEU A 205 -5.23 -2.53 3.38
N GLU A 206 -5.26 -2.81 2.08
CA GLU A 206 -6.32 -3.56 1.39
C GLU A 206 -7.71 -2.99 1.66
N THR A 207 -7.91 -1.72 1.28
CA THR A 207 -9.10 -0.93 1.65
C THR A 207 -10.43 -1.55 1.20
N GLY A 208 -10.42 -2.35 0.12
CA GLY A 208 -11.61 -3.07 -0.35
C GLY A 208 -12.14 -4.10 0.66
N ASP A 209 -11.27 -4.65 1.50
CA ASP A 209 -11.60 -5.69 2.48
C ASP A 209 -11.90 -5.13 3.88
N LEU A 210 -11.50 -3.87 4.13
CA LEU A 210 -11.78 -3.16 5.38
C LEU A 210 -13.24 -2.69 5.49
N LYS A 211 -13.95 -2.64 4.36
CA LYS A 211 -15.40 -2.39 4.18
C LYS A 211 -15.92 -1.00 4.56
N THR A 212 -15.41 -0.37 5.61
CA THR A 212 -15.94 0.90 6.14
C THR A 212 -14.87 1.98 6.18
N ALA A 213 -15.27 3.25 6.04
CA ALA A 213 -14.39 4.39 6.20
C ALA A 213 -13.70 4.40 7.58
N SER A 214 -14.43 4.05 8.63
CA SER A 214 -13.88 3.95 9.99
C SER A 214 -12.75 2.93 10.09
N ASN A 215 -12.87 1.77 9.45
CA ASN A 215 -11.80 0.77 9.43
C ASN A 215 -10.60 1.23 8.61
N ILE A 216 -10.83 1.84 7.44
CA ILE A 216 -9.76 2.41 6.61
C ILE A 216 -8.99 3.48 7.41
N LYS A 217 -9.70 4.34 8.14
CA LYS A 217 -9.11 5.37 9.00
C LYS A 217 -8.24 4.76 10.11
N LYS A 218 -8.76 3.78 10.84
CA LYS A 218 -8.01 3.08 11.91
C LYS A 218 -6.78 2.38 11.36
N ALA A 219 -6.91 1.62 10.27
CA ALA A 219 -5.80 0.91 9.63
C ALA A 219 -4.71 1.89 9.17
N SER A 220 -5.11 3.03 8.60
CA SER A 220 -4.17 4.10 8.19
C SER A 220 -3.38 4.62 9.39
N ILE A 221 -4.05 4.95 10.51
CA ILE A 221 -3.39 5.48 11.71
C ILE A 221 -2.44 4.43 12.30
N ILE A 222 -2.87 3.17 12.43
CA ILE A 222 -2.04 2.10 12.99
C ILE A 222 -0.81 1.88 12.10
N ALA A 223 -0.96 1.83 10.78
CA ALA A 223 0.16 1.67 9.87
C ALA A 223 1.20 2.80 10.01
N MET A 224 0.74 4.07 9.99
CA MET A 224 1.63 5.23 10.16
C MET A 224 2.29 5.26 11.53
N TYR A 225 1.54 4.96 12.59
CA TYR A 225 2.05 4.88 13.95
C TYR A 225 3.11 3.77 14.11
N SER A 226 2.99 2.70 13.35
CA SER A 226 3.91 1.54 13.39
C SER A 226 5.13 1.70 12.49
N GLY A 227 5.28 2.85 11.80
CA GLY A 227 6.48 3.20 11.04
C GLY A 227 6.35 3.15 9.51
N ALA A 228 5.14 3.05 8.96
CA ALA A 228 4.93 3.15 7.52
C ALA A 228 5.38 4.52 6.98
N ASP A 229 6.17 4.54 5.90
CA ASP A 229 6.55 5.78 5.20
C ASP A 229 5.46 6.19 4.19
N TYR A 230 4.73 5.19 3.69
CA TYR A 230 3.54 5.37 2.85
C TYR A 230 2.41 4.46 3.33
N ILE A 231 1.19 4.91 3.09
CA ILE A 231 0.02 4.03 3.08
C ILE A 231 -0.49 3.84 1.65
N LYS A 232 -0.74 2.58 1.29
CA LYS A 232 -1.18 2.15 -0.05
C LYS A 232 -2.57 1.55 0.04
N THR A 233 -3.43 1.82 -0.93
CA THR A 233 -4.84 1.39 -0.86
C THR A 233 -4.96 -0.14 -0.93
N SER A 234 -4.40 -0.78 -1.97
CA SER A 234 -4.73 -2.16 -2.32
C SER A 234 -3.59 -2.91 -2.98
N THR A 235 -3.61 -4.24 -2.91
CA THR A 235 -2.67 -5.12 -3.63
C THR A 235 -2.92 -5.11 -5.14
N GLY A 236 -4.14 -4.78 -5.56
CA GLY A 236 -4.63 -4.95 -6.92
C GLY A 236 -4.99 -6.39 -7.27
N LYS A 237 -5.09 -7.27 -6.26
CA LYS A 237 -5.52 -8.68 -6.41
C LYS A 237 -6.98 -8.89 -6.01
N GLU A 238 -7.51 -8.01 -5.17
CA GLU A 238 -8.91 -8.04 -4.75
C GLU A 238 -9.86 -7.41 -5.77
N LYS A 239 -11.14 -7.81 -5.68
CA LYS A 239 -12.20 -7.34 -6.59
C LYS A 239 -12.44 -5.83 -6.48
N VAL A 240 -12.34 -5.29 -5.27
CA VAL A 240 -12.44 -3.85 -4.99
C VAL A 240 -11.05 -3.37 -4.58
N SER A 241 -10.47 -2.45 -5.35
CA SER A 241 -9.14 -1.89 -5.08
C SER A 241 -9.26 -0.44 -4.57
N ALA A 242 -8.44 0.49 -5.07
CA ALA A 242 -8.60 1.91 -4.77
C ALA A 242 -9.99 2.42 -5.17
N THR A 243 -10.61 3.21 -4.29
CA THR A 243 -11.80 4.00 -4.60
C THR A 243 -11.56 5.46 -4.20
N PRO A 244 -12.28 6.42 -4.80
CA PRO A 244 -12.23 7.82 -4.38
C PRO A 244 -12.49 7.99 -2.87
N GLU A 245 -13.42 7.23 -2.30
CA GLU A 245 -13.73 7.24 -0.87
C GLU A 245 -12.57 6.73 -0.02
N SER A 246 -11.92 5.62 -0.40
CA SER A 246 -10.80 5.10 0.38
C SER A 246 -9.60 6.06 0.34
N VAL A 247 -9.31 6.64 -0.82
CA VAL A 247 -8.27 7.67 -0.99
C VAL A 247 -8.57 8.91 -0.16
N TYR A 248 -9.81 9.39 -0.15
CA TYR A 248 -10.22 10.55 0.66
C TYR A 248 -10.03 10.30 2.17
N VAL A 249 -10.47 9.14 2.67
CA VAL A 249 -10.31 8.76 4.09
C VAL A 249 -8.83 8.64 4.46
N MET A 250 -8.01 8.02 3.61
CA MET A 250 -6.57 7.92 3.81
C MET A 250 -5.90 9.30 3.82
N CYS A 251 -6.32 10.22 2.94
CA CYS A 251 -5.85 11.62 2.98
C CYS A 251 -6.21 12.30 4.31
N GLN A 252 -7.43 12.12 4.81
CA GLN A 252 -7.82 12.66 6.13
C GLN A 252 -6.98 12.04 7.26
N ALA A 253 -6.65 10.75 7.18
CA ALA A 253 -5.75 10.09 8.13
C ALA A 253 -4.36 10.73 8.12
N ILE A 254 -3.74 10.84 6.94
CA ILE A 254 -2.42 11.45 6.76
C ILE A 254 -2.42 12.89 7.26
N LYS A 255 -3.47 13.67 6.94
CA LYS A 255 -3.58 15.05 7.39
C LYS A 255 -3.59 15.16 8.91
N GLU A 256 -4.48 14.45 9.58
CA GLU A 256 -4.58 14.50 11.04
C GLU A 256 -3.30 13.95 11.71
N TYR A 257 -2.69 12.92 11.15
CA TYR A 257 -1.43 12.37 11.64
C TYR A 257 -0.29 13.39 11.52
N TYR A 258 -0.17 14.07 10.39
CA TYR A 258 0.80 15.14 10.19
C TYR A 258 0.55 16.33 11.13
N ASP A 259 -0.71 16.75 11.28
CA ASP A 259 -1.07 17.88 12.17
C ASP A 259 -0.73 17.57 13.64
N GLN A 260 -0.76 16.30 14.05
CA GLN A 260 -0.40 15.84 15.40
C GLN A 260 1.10 15.61 15.59
N THR A 261 1.80 15.06 14.59
CA THR A 261 3.17 14.52 14.75
C THR A 261 4.24 15.30 14.00
N GLY A 262 3.86 16.08 12.99
CA GLY A 262 4.76 16.70 12.01
C GLY A 262 5.38 15.71 11.00
N ILE A 263 5.05 14.42 11.07
CA ILE A 263 5.61 13.40 10.18
C ILE A 263 4.81 13.36 8.88
N GLN A 264 5.50 13.57 7.76
CA GLN A 264 4.90 13.53 6.44
C GLN A 264 4.88 12.10 5.89
N ILE A 265 3.69 11.60 5.57
CA ILE A 265 3.45 10.25 5.07
C ILE A 265 3.00 10.32 3.62
N GLY A 266 3.53 9.43 2.77
CA GLY A 266 3.14 9.32 1.37
C GLY A 266 1.85 8.53 1.17
N LEU A 267 1.16 8.80 0.06
CA LEU A 267 -0.05 8.10 -0.36
C LEU A 267 0.16 7.39 -1.69
N LYS A 268 -0.28 6.13 -1.78
CA LYS A 268 -0.27 5.37 -3.02
C LYS A 268 -1.62 4.71 -3.32
N PRO A 269 -2.50 5.35 -4.12
CA PRO A 269 -3.63 4.64 -4.71
C PRO A 269 -3.12 3.58 -5.69
N ALA A 270 -3.64 2.36 -5.58
CA ALA A 270 -3.23 1.24 -6.41
C ALA A 270 -4.41 0.30 -6.72
N GLY A 271 -4.41 -0.24 -7.94
CA GLY A 271 -5.46 -1.11 -8.47
C GLY A 271 -6.74 -0.35 -8.86
N GLY A 272 -7.40 -0.78 -9.93
CA GLY A 272 -8.67 -0.20 -10.37
C GLY A 272 -8.59 1.16 -11.09
N ILE A 273 -7.38 1.66 -11.40
CA ILE A 273 -7.18 2.90 -12.18
C ILE A 273 -7.24 2.54 -13.66
N ASN A 274 -8.41 2.70 -14.28
CA ASN A 274 -8.68 2.23 -15.65
C ASN A 274 -8.65 3.34 -16.69
N THR A 275 -8.75 4.60 -16.26
CA THR A 275 -8.76 5.79 -17.13
C THR A 275 -7.83 6.88 -16.59
N VAL A 276 -7.47 7.84 -17.44
CA VAL A 276 -6.74 9.04 -17.00
C VAL A 276 -7.57 9.86 -16.02
N MET A 277 -8.90 9.92 -16.21
CA MET A 277 -9.80 10.62 -15.30
C MET A 277 -9.81 10.01 -13.90
N ASP A 278 -9.69 8.69 -13.75
CA ASP A 278 -9.54 8.06 -12.42
C ASP A 278 -8.31 8.60 -11.67
N ALA A 279 -7.19 8.76 -12.38
CA ALA A 279 -5.96 9.31 -11.80
C ALA A 279 -6.11 10.81 -11.46
N ILE A 280 -6.79 11.59 -12.30
CA ILE A 280 -7.11 13.01 -12.05
C ILE A 280 -8.02 13.18 -10.84
N ILE A 281 -8.98 12.26 -10.63
CA ILE A 281 -9.83 12.24 -9.44
C ILE A 281 -8.98 12.05 -8.18
N TYR A 282 -8.05 11.10 -8.16
CA TYR A 282 -7.16 10.90 -7.01
C TYR A 282 -6.24 12.10 -6.78
N TYR A 283 -5.67 12.67 -7.84
CA TYR A 283 -4.92 13.91 -7.75
C TYR A 283 -5.75 15.04 -7.12
N SER A 284 -7.00 15.20 -7.57
CA SER A 284 -7.90 16.25 -7.07
C SER A 284 -8.19 16.06 -5.59
N ILE A 285 -8.45 14.83 -5.15
CA ILE A 285 -8.67 14.52 -3.73
C ILE A 285 -7.43 14.84 -2.88
N VAL A 286 -6.25 14.43 -3.34
CA VAL A 286 -4.98 14.75 -2.64
C VAL A 286 -4.77 16.26 -2.56
N LYS A 287 -4.97 16.98 -3.67
CA LYS A 287 -4.84 18.44 -3.73
C LYS A 287 -5.77 19.12 -2.73
N GLU A 288 -7.04 18.74 -2.69
CA GLU A 288 -8.03 19.39 -1.82
C GLU A 288 -7.84 19.05 -0.34
N VAL A 289 -7.44 17.82 -0.02
CA VAL A 289 -7.35 17.36 1.39
C VAL A 289 -5.96 17.60 1.99
N LEU A 290 -4.90 17.25 1.27
CA LEU A 290 -3.51 17.32 1.76
C LEU A 290 -2.79 18.60 1.30
N GLY A 291 -3.25 19.23 0.22
CA GLY A 291 -2.62 20.42 -0.36
C GLY A 291 -1.41 20.11 -1.24
N GLU A 292 -0.90 21.15 -1.91
CA GLU A 292 0.17 21.01 -2.91
C GLU A 292 1.48 20.45 -2.35
N LYS A 293 1.70 20.54 -1.04
CA LYS A 293 2.87 19.95 -0.36
C LYS A 293 2.99 18.44 -0.58
N TRP A 294 1.87 17.74 -0.81
CA TRP A 294 1.84 16.31 -1.10
C TRP A 294 1.90 15.97 -2.59
N LEU A 295 1.77 16.96 -3.47
CA LEU A 295 1.81 16.77 -4.93
C LEU A 295 3.24 16.79 -5.44
N THR A 296 4.02 15.82 -4.98
CA THR A 296 5.35 15.51 -5.50
C THR A 296 5.44 14.02 -5.76
N ASN A 297 6.34 13.59 -6.64
CA ASN A 297 6.60 12.17 -6.87
C ASN A 297 7.14 11.44 -5.63
N LYS A 298 7.48 12.13 -4.53
CA LYS A 298 7.87 11.53 -3.24
C LYS A 298 6.70 11.30 -2.29
N TRP A 299 5.56 11.96 -2.48
CA TRP A 299 4.45 11.89 -1.51
C TRP A 299 3.15 11.40 -2.11
N PHE A 300 3.08 11.35 -3.44
CA PHE A 300 1.94 10.80 -4.17
C PHE A 300 2.43 9.89 -5.30
N ARG A 301 1.96 8.65 -5.27
CA ARG A 301 2.33 7.58 -6.20
C ARG A 301 1.09 6.88 -6.72
N LEU A 302 1.14 6.29 -7.91
CA LEU A 302 0.04 5.52 -8.50
C LEU A 302 0.48 4.12 -8.90
N GLY A 303 -0.02 3.09 -8.22
CA GLY A 303 0.28 1.70 -8.53
C GLY A 303 -0.56 1.17 -9.68
N THR A 304 0.03 0.95 -10.85
CA THR A 304 -0.71 0.62 -12.08
C THR A 304 0.16 -0.07 -13.13
N SER A 305 -0.45 -0.95 -13.92
CA SER A 305 0.19 -1.62 -15.06
C SER A 305 -0.19 -1.03 -16.42
N ARG A 306 -1.25 -0.21 -16.49
CA ARG A 306 -1.85 0.24 -17.77
C ARG A 306 -1.86 1.75 -17.97
N LEU A 307 -1.84 2.51 -16.87
CA LEU A 307 -2.06 3.96 -16.94
C LEU A 307 -0.96 4.69 -17.71
N ALA A 308 0.27 4.17 -17.72
CA ALA A 308 1.39 4.81 -18.41
C ALA A 308 1.08 5.04 -19.90
N ASN A 309 0.60 4.01 -20.61
CA ASN A 309 0.22 4.15 -22.03
C ASN A 309 -1.02 5.03 -22.23
N LEU A 310 -1.97 5.03 -21.29
CA LEU A 310 -3.16 5.88 -21.37
C LEU A 310 -2.78 7.37 -21.22
N LEU A 311 -1.94 7.70 -20.24
CA LEU A 311 -1.44 9.06 -20.05
C LEU A 311 -0.58 9.50 -21.25
N LEU A 312 0.33 8.65 -21.74
CA LEU A 312 1.08 8.96 -22.95
C LEU A 312 0.17 9.26 -24.14
N SER A 313 -0.88 8.46 -24.32
CA SER A 313 -1.81 8.66 -25.43
C SER A 313 -2.53 10.01 -25.34
N GLU A 314 -2.94 10.44 -24.14
CA GLU A 314 -3.58 11.73 -23.95
C GLU A 314 -2.59 12.91 -24.00
N ILE A 315 -1.35 12.72 -23.56
CA ILE A 315 -0.29 13.74 -23.61
C ILE A 315 0.12 14.00 -25.06
N GLU A 316 0.32 12.95 -25.85
CA GLU A 316 0.72 13.02 -27.26
C GLU A 316 -0.46 13.31 -28.19
N GLY A 317 -1.71 13.14 -27.71
CA GLY A 317 -2.92 13.29 -28.50
C GLY A 317 -3.16 12.19 -29.55
N THR A 318 -2.43 11.07 -29.46
CA THR A 318 -2.54 9.90 -30.37
C THR A 318 -2.39 8.60 -29.60
N GLU A 319 -3.03 7.51 -30.05
CA GLU A 319 -2.92 6.20 -29.38
C GLU A 319 -1.46 5.74 -29.34
N THR A 320 -0.91 5.61 -28.13
CA THR A 320 0.49 5.28 -27.87
C THR A 320 0.59 4.03 -27.00
N LYS A 321 1.40 3.06 -27.44
CA LYS A 321 1.72 1.81 -26.72
C LYS A 321 3.22 1.64 -26.65
N PHE A 322 3.82 2.27 -25.64
CA PHE A 322 5.26 2.23 -25.44
C PHE A 322 5.67 1.14 -24.45
N PHE A 323 4.95 1.05 -23.32
CA PHE A 323 5.12 0.03 -22.28
C PHE A 323 4.30 -1.22 -22.55
#